data_AF-A0A0H5QFP2-F1
#
_entry.id   AF-A0A0H5QFP2-F1
#
_cell.length_a   1.000
_cell.length_b   1.000
_cell.length_c   1.000
_cell.angle_alpha   90.00
_cell.angle_beta   90.00
_cell.angle_gamma   90.00
#
_symmetry.space_group_name_H-M   'P 1'
#
loop_
_entity.id
_entity.type
_entity.pdbx_description
1 polymer ?
#
loop_
_entity_poly.entity_id
_entity_poly.type
_entity_poly.pdbx_seq_one_letter_code
_entity_poly.pdbx_strand_id
1 'polypeptide(L)'
;MPTEQPKRLKTIKVRVTETEWASLRAACPKAQLAEWMREHCLGVVPQQRRTPPPTIDPALLRQVAGIGNNLNQIARRINASPLTTLDKVEYLAALAAVARELEGLRRDRQNP
;
A
#
# COMPACT_ATOMS: atom_id res chain seq x y z
N MET A 1 -2.39 16.50 0.96
CA MET A 1 -2.68 17.43 -0.15
C MET A 1 -3.03 16.59 -1.38
N PRO A 2 -4.23 16.71 -1.96
CA PRO A 2 -4.54 16.02 -3.20
C PRO A 2 -3.67 16.64 -4.31
N THR A 3 -2.82 15.83 -4.93
CA THR A 3 -1.98 16.25 -6.06
C THR A 3 -2.90 16.36 -7.28
N GLU A 4 -3.45 17.54 -7.52
CA GLU A 4 -4.30 17.79 -8.67
C GLU A 4 -3.46 17.66 -9.94
N GLN A 5 -3.69 16.60 -10.71
CA GLN A 5 -2.96 16.40 -11.97
C GLN A 5 -3.39 17.50 -12.95
N PRO A 6 -2.45 18.25 -13.54
CA PRO A 6 -2.79 19.34 -14.45
C PRO A 6 -3.56 18.79 -15.65
N LYS A 7 -4.78 19.34 -15.89
CA LYS A 7 -5.63 18.95 -17.02
C LYS A 7 -4.93 19.28 -18.34
N ARG A 8 -4.89 18.29 -19.24
CA ARG A 8 -4.30 18.44 -20.58
C ARG A 8 -5.31 19.11 -21.51
N LEU A 9 -5.09 20.38 -21.83
CA LEU A 9 -6.01 21.20 -22.64
C LEU A 9 -5.60 21.30 -24.12
N LYS A 10 -4.35 20.99 -24.46
CA LYS A 10 -3.81 21.11 -25.83
C LYS A 10 -3.80 19.76 -26.55
N THR A 11 -4.14 19.78 -27.83
CA THR A 11 -4.16 18.60 -28.73
C THR A 11 -3.12 18.76 -29.84
N ILE A 12 -2.37 17.71 -30.12
CA ILE A 12 -1.42 17.64 -31.25
C ILE A 12 -2.05 16.78 -32.34
N LYS A 13 -2.26 17.35 -33.54
CA LYS A 13 -2.73 16.62 -34.72
C LYS A 13 -1.55 16.40 -35.66
N VAL A 14 -1.22 15.14 -35.93
CA VAL A 14 -0.14 14.76 -36.85
C VAL A 14 -0.76 14.04 -38.04
N ARG A 15 -0.42 14.47 -39.26
CA ARG A 15 -0.74 13.71 -40.48
C ARG A 15 0.36 12.70 -40.71
N VAL A 16 -0.01 11.45 -40.92
CA VAL A 16 0.92 10.34 -41.14
C VAL A 16 0.47 9.57 -42.38
N THR A 17 1.43 8.96 -43.05
CA THR A 17 1.21 7.96 -44.08
C THR A 17 0.81 6.62 -43.46
N GLU A 18 0.27 5.70 -44.26
CA GLU A 18 -0.19 4.39 -43.79
C GLU A 18 0.94 3.56 -43.16
N THR A 19 2.15 3.64 -43.73
CA THR A 19 3.34 2.93 -43.23
C THR A 19 3.83 3.48 -41.90
N GLU A 20 3.79 4.80 -41.72
CA GLU A 20 4.12 5.47 -40.45
C GLU A 20 3.10 5.12 -39.37
N TRP A 21 1.81 5.06 -39.72
CA TRP A 21 0.77 4.65 -38.79
C TRP A 21 0.94 3.20 -38.31
N ALA A 22 1.23 2.28 -39.23
CA ALA A 22 1.48 0.88 -38.91
C ALA A 22 2.72 0.72 -38.01
N SER A 23 3.80 1.45 -38.31
CA SER A 23 5.03 1.45 -37.51
C SER A 23 4.80 1.99 -36.10
N LEU A 24 4.04 3.08 -35.95
CA LEU A 24 3.67 3.64 -34.65
C LEU A 24 2.80 2.68 -33.82
N ARG A 25 1.90 1.94 -34.48
CA ARG A 25 1.06 0.95 -33.80
C ARG A 25 1.84 -0.29 -33.38
N ALA A 26 2.74 -0.77 -34.23
CA ALA A 26 3.63 -1.89 -33.91
C ALA A 26 4.59 -1.56 -32.76
N ALA A 27 5.10 -0.33 -32.71
CA ALA A 27 5.99 0.14 -31.66
C ALA A 27 5.28 0.43 -30.32
N CYS A 28 3.95 0.51 -30.29
CA CYS A 28 3.15 0.82 -29.11
C CYS A 28 2.71 -0.46 -28.37
N PRO A 29 3.35 -0.86 -27.25
CA PRO A 29 2.93 -2.01 -26.44
C PRO A 29 1.69 -1.73 -25.58
N LYS A 30 1.17 -0.49 -25.60
CA LYS A 30 0.04 -0.05 -24.78
C LYS A 30 -1.24 0.08 -25.58
N ALA A 31 -2.37 -0.02 -24.88
CA ALA A 31 -3.70 0.20 -25.47
C ALA A 31 -3.90 1.64 -26.02
N GLN A 32 -3.15 2.62 -25.50
CA GLN A 32 -3.26 4.02 -25.90
C GLN A 32 -1.93 4.58 -26.44
N LEU A 33 -1.89 4.87 -27.74
CA LEU A 33 -0.72 5.46 -28.42
C LEU A 33 -0.28 6.78 -27.78
N ALA A 34 -1.22 7.60 -27.29
CA ALA A 34 -0.92 8.86 -26.63
C ALA A 34 -0.17 8.69 -25.30
N GLU A 35 -0.38 7.59 -24.58
CA GLU A 35 0.37 7.28 -23.35
C GLU A 35 1.81 6.91 -23.71
N TRP A 36 1.97 5.99 -24.66
CA TRP A 36 3.27 5.57 -25.17
C TRP A 36 4.08 6.73 -25.78
N MET A 37 3.46 7.60 -26.59
CA MET A 37 4.15 8.76 -27.17
C MET A 37 4.68 9.73 -26.10
N ARG A 38 4.02 9.87 -24.95
CA ARG A 38 4.54 10.75 -23.88
C ARG A 38 5.73 10.13 -23.18
N GLU A 39 5.68 8.83 -22.94
CA GLU A 39 6.81 8.08 -22.40
C GLU A 39 8.02 8.15 -23.33
N HIS A 40 7.78 7.93 -24.62
CA HIS A 40 8.85 7.82 -25.60
C HIS A 40 9.38 9.19 -26.06
N CYS A 41 8.52 10.19 -26.31
CA CYS A 41 8.94 11.51 -26.80
C CYS A 41 9.27 12.52 -25.70
N LEU A 42 8.73 12.37 -24.48
CA LEU A 42 8.94 13.32 -23.39
C LEU A 42 9.70 12.71 -22.20
N GLY A 43 10.06 11.41 -22.26
CA GLY A 43 10.77 10.71 -21.19
C GLY A 43 9.99 10.60 -19.88
N VAL A 44 8.67 10.83 -19.91
CA VAL A 44 7.83 10.83 -18.71
C VAL A 44 7.54 9.39 -18.33
N VAL A 45 8.21 8.86 -17.32
CA VAL A 45 7.84 7.57 -16.72
C VAL A 45 6.44 7.74 -16.10
N PRO A 46 5.44 6.91 -16.47
CA PRO A 46 4.11 7.03 -15.91
C PRO A 46 4.21 6.78 -14.41
N GLN A 47 3.61 7.66 -13.59
CA GLN A 47 3.45 7.35 -12.18
C GLN A 47 2.67 6.06 -12.09
N GLN A 48 3.33 5.03 -11.56
CA GLN A 48 2.76 3.71 -11.35
C GLN A 48 1.45 3.92 -10.58
N ARG A 49 0.32 3.65 -11.25
CA ARG A 49 -0.98 3.76 -10.61
C ARG A 49 -0.90 2.86 -9.39
N ARG A 50 -1.00 3.45 -8.20
CA ARG A 50 -1.05 2.68 -6.96
C ARG A 50 -2.19 1.70 -7.14
N THR A 51 -1.85 0.41 -7.20
CA THR A 51 -2.85 -0.63 -7.21
C THR A 51 -3.74 -0.37 -5.99
N PRO A 52 -5.05 -0.19 -6.16
CA PRO A 52 -5.92 0.00 -5.02
C PRO A 52 -5.69 -1.18 -4.07
N PRO A 53 -5.57 -0.94 -2.76
CA PRO A 53 -5.38 -2.01 -1.81
C PRO A 53 -6.51 -3.03 -1.98
N PRO A 54 -6.23 -4.33 -1.76
CA PRO A 54 -7.25 -5.37 -1.88
C PRO A 54 -8.45 -5.02 -1.00
N THR A 55 -9.66 -5.36 -1.47
CA THR A 55 -10.87 -5.18 -0.68
C THR A 55 -10.83 -6.12 0.52
N ILE A 56 -10.57 -5.57 1.70
CA ILE A 56 -10.54 -6.30 2.98
C ILE A 56 -11.84 -5.99 3.73
N ASP A 57 -12.40 -7.00 4.43
CA ASP A 57 -13.56 -6.83 5.30
C ASP A 57 -13.34 -5.67 6.30
N PRO A 58 -14.20 -4.64 6.31
CA PRO A 58 -14.12 -3.53 7.26
C PRO A 58 -14.11 -3.97 8.73
N ALA A 59 -14.79 -5.07 9.07
CA ALA A 59 -14.79 -5.60 10.45
C ALA A 59 -13.39 -6.08 10.85
N LEU A 60 -12.70 -6.78 9.95
CA LEU A 60 -11.33 -7.24 10.17
C LEU A 60 -10.36 -6.07 10.32
N LEU A 61 -10.47 -5.04 9.47
CA LEU A 61 -9.64 -3.84 9.58
C LEU A 61 -9.82 -3.13 10.92
N ARG A 62 -11.05 -3.02 11.41
CA ARG A 62 -11.34 -2.43 12.72
C ARG A 62 -10.72 -3.25 13.86
N GLN A 63 -10.77 -4.57 13.79
CA GLN A 63 -10.13 -5.44 14.78
C GLN A 63 -8.61 -5.27 14.79
N VAL A 64 -7.97 -5.28 13.62
CA VAL A 64 -6.52 -5.07 13.50
C VAL A 64 -6.12 -3.68 14.00
N ALA A 65 -6.88 -2.63 13.67
CA ALA A 65 -6.66 -1.30 14.19
C ALA A 65 -6.83 -1.23 15.72
N GLY A 66 -7.83 -1.93 16.27
CA GLY A 66 -8.03 -2.08 17.71
C GLY A 66 -6.84 -2.72 18.42
N ILE A 67 -6.28 -3.79 17.84
CA ILE A 67 -5.06 -4.44 18.34
C ILE A 67 -3.88 -3.45 18.34
N GLY A 68 -3.67 -2.74 17.22
CA GLY A 68 -2.62 -1.73 17.11
C GLY A 68 -2.77 -0.60 18.13
N ASN A 69 -3.98 -0.14 18.37
CA ASN A 69 -4.27 0.89 19.38
C ASN A 69 -3.99 0.40 20.80
N ASN A 70 -4.31 -0.86 21.12
CA ASN A 70 -4.03 -1.43 22.44
C ASN A 70 -2.52 -1.58 22.68
N LEU A 71 -1.77 -2.08 21.69
CA LEU A 71 -0.31 -2.15 21.76
C LEU A 71 0.32 -0.76 21.93
N ASN A 72 -0.17 0.23 21.19
CA ASN A 72 0.32 1.61 21.30
C ASN A 72 0.03 2.22 22.68
N GLN A 73 -1.11 1.91 23.29
CA GLN A 73 -1.43 2.34 24.65
C GLN A 73 -0.49 1.70 25.68
N ILE A 74 -0.20 0.40 25.54
CA ILE A 74 0.76 -0.30 26.40
C ILE A 74 2.15 0.34 26.26
N ALA A 75 2.62 0.53 25.02
CA ALA A 75 3.91 1.18 24.76
C ALA A 75 3.99 2.59 25.35
N ARG A 76 2.94 3.40 25.18
CA ARG A 76 2.87 4.75 25.78
C ARG A 76 2.92 4.69 27.31
N ARG A 77 2.20 3.75 27.94
CA ARG A 77 2.17 3.62 29.40
C ARG A 77 3.53 3.19 29.96
N ILE A 78 4.20 2.28 29.26
CA ILE A 78 5.59 1.88 29.55
C ILE A 78 6.55 3.06 29.42
N ASN A 79 6.36 3.92 28.41
CA ASN A 79 7.23 5.07 28.15
C ASN A 79 6.91 6.30 29.03
N ALA A 80 5.72 6.38 29.63
CA ALA A 80 5.25 7.55 30.37
C ALA A 80 5.62 7.54 31.86
N SER A 81 6.14 6.44 32.41
CA SER A 81 6.57 6.37 33.81
C SER A 81 7.85 5.53 33.92
N PRO A 82 8.80 5.91 34.81
CA PRO A 82 9.93 5.05 35.11
C PRO A 82 9.40 3.79 35.78
N LEU A 83 9.28 2.73 34.99
CA LEU A 83 8.85 1.42 35.46
C LEU A 83 9.90 0.87 36.44
N THR A 84 9.44 0.37 37.57
CA THR A 84 10.29 -0.42 38.45
C THR A 84 10.67 -1.74 37.74
N THR A 85 11.72 -2.40 38.21
CA THR A 85 12.10 -3.71 37.66
C THR A 85 10.97 -4.74 37.76
N LEU A 86 10.15 -4.65 38.81
CA LEU A 86 9.00 -5.53 39.01
C LEU A 86 7.90 -5.27 37.97
N ASP A 87 7.55 -4.01 37.72
CA ASP A 87 6.55 -3.64 36.71
C ASP A 87 6.96 -4.14 35.32
N LYS A 88 8.25 -4.01 34.98
CA LYS A 88 8.78 -4.50 33.70
C LYS A 88 8.62 -6.02 33.55
N VAL A 89 8.85 -6.77 34.62
CA VAL A 89 8.69 -8.23 34.64
C VAL A 89 7.22 -8.62 34.47
N GLU A 90 6.29 -7.94 35.14
CA GLU A 90 4.86 -8.18 34.98
C GLU A 90 4.38 -7.88 33.54
N TYR A 91 4.79 -6.75 32.96
CA TYR A 91 4.43 -6.42 31.59
C TYR A 91 5.02 -7.40 30.57
N LEU A 92 6.27 -7.83 30.75
CA LEU A 92 6.90 -8.84 29.88
C LEU A 92 6.21 -10.20 30.02
N ALA A 93 5.83 -10.61 31.23
CA ALA A 93 5.11 -11.86 31.45
C ALA A 93 3.72 -11.83 30.78
N ALA A 94 3.00 -10.73 30.90
CA ALA A 94 1.71 -10.53 30.25
C ALA A 94 1.82 -10.54 28.72
N LEU A 95 2.82 -9.84 28.15
CA LEU A 95 3.07 -9.84 26.71
C LEU A 95 3.47 -11.23 26.20
N ALA A 96 4.29 -11.96 26.94
CA ALA A 96 4.69 -13.32 26.61
C ALA A 96 3.49 -14.30 26.66
N ALA A 97 2.55 -14.10 27.59
CA ALA A 97 1.32 -14.87 27.65
C ALA A 97 0.43 -14.64 26.41
N VAL A 98 0.22 -13.38 26.04
CA VAL A 98 -0.53 -13.01 24.82
C VAL A 98 0.14 -13.59 23.56
N ALA A 99 1.48 -13.54 23.48
CA ALA A 99 2.20 -14.12 22.35
C ALA A 99 1.99 -15.63 22.21
N ARG A 100 1.99 -16.37 23.33
CA ARG A 100 1.73 -17.82 23.34
C ARG A 100 0.30 -18.17 22.92
N GLU A 101 -0.69 -17.41 23.41
CA GLU A 101 -2.09 -17.62 23.01
C GLU A 101 -2.30 -17.35 21.52
N LEU A 102 -1.71 -16.27 20.99
CA LEU A 102 -1.75 -15.97 19.56
C LEU A 102 -1.07 -17.05 18.71
N GLU A 103 0.02 -17.63 19.20
CA GLU A 103 0.71 -18.73 18.53
C GLU A 103 -0.09 -20.05 18.59
N GLY A 104 -0.87 -20.27 19.67
CA GLY A 104 -1.87 -21.33 19.75
C GLY A 104 -2.96 -21.17 18.69
N LEU A 105 -3.62 -20.01 18.66
CA LEU A 105 -4.65 -19.68 17.66
C LEU A 105 -4.13 -19.79 16.23
N ARG A 106 -2.86 -19.44 15.97
CA ARG A 106 -2.23 -19.58 14.65
C ARG A 106 -2.01 -21.05 14.28
N ARG A 107 -1.60 -21.89 15.24
CA ARG A 107 -1.42 -23.35 15.03
C ARG A 107 -2.75 -24.05 14.80
N ASP A 108 -3.77 -23.73 15.59
CA ASP A 108 -5.12 -24.30 15.46
C ASP A 108 -5.75 -23.97 14.10
N ARG A 109 -5.34 -22.86 13.47
CA ARG A 109 -5.76 -22.50 12.11
C ARG A 109 -4.91 -23.16 11.02
N GLN A 110 -3.69 -23.60 11.33
CA GLN A 110 -2.78 -24.26 10.38
C GLN A 110 -2.97 -25.78 10.32
N ASN A 111 -3.62 -26.37 11.32
CA ASN A 111 -4.10 -27.75 11.28
C ASN A 111 -5.63 -27.72 11.05
N PRO A 112 -6.13 -28.05 9.85
CA PRO A 112 -7.57 -28.16 9.61
C PRO A 112 -8.22 -29.33 10.38
#